data_AF-A0A9E2WWL2-F1
#
_entry.id   AF-A0A9E2WWL2-F1
#
_cell.length_a   1.000
_cell.length_b   1.000
_cell.length_c   1.000
_cell.angle_alpha   90.00
_cell.angle_beta   90.00
_cell.angle_gamma   90.00
#
_symmetry.space_group_name_H-M   'P 1'
#
loop_
_entity.id
_entity.type
_entity.pdbx_description
1 polymer ?
#
loop_
_entity_poly.entity_id
_entity_poly.type
_entity_poly.pdbx_seq_one_letter_code
_entity_poly.pdbx_strand_id
1 'polypeptide(L)'
;LLTVLGIKLERSDDPNEIVTLARWAAWTGERIFAPAGGIVFAMGIAMMINTDWGWGKFWVVVGLIGYAMTMVTGIAFLSPQARRIAELGESKGPTAPETLAAIRKIMLVARFDVAVLLVVVADMVTKPFS
;
A
#
# COMPACT_ATOMS: atom_id res chain seq x y z
N LEU A 1 -16.40 10.06 -18.66
CA LEU A 1 -15.42 11.18 -18.70
C LEU A 1 -14.13 10.82 -17.98
N LEU A 2 -14.16 10.41 -16.70
CA LEU A 2 -12.98 9.92 -15.96
C LEU A 2 -12.29 8.71 -16.61
N THR A 3 -13.05 7.78 -17.20
CA THR A 3 -12.52 6.60 -17.88
C THR A 3 -11.80 6.91 -19.21
N VAL A 4 -12.19 7.98 -19.92
CA VAL A 4 -11.58 8.38 -21.20
C VAL A 4 -10.33 9.25 -20.98
N LEU A 5 -10.34 10.07 -19.91
CA LEU A 5 -9.14 10.79 -19.45
C LEU A 5 -8.12 9.83 -18.81
N GLY A 6 -8.59 8.80 -18.09
CA GLY A 6 -7.74 7.75 -17.50
C GLY A 6 -6.92 6.96 -18.54
N ILE A 7 -7.53 6.60 -19.67
CA ILE A 7 -6.83 5.88 -20.76
C ILE A 7 -5.81 6.77 -21.50
N LYS A 8 -6.00 8.09 -21.49
CA LYS A 8 -5.04 9.04 -22.08
C LYS A 8 -3.87 9.38 -21.14
N LEU A 9 -4.08 9.30 -19.82
CA LEU A 9 -3.03 9.36 -18.80
C LEU A 9 -2.20 8.06 -18.73
N GLU A 10 -2.81 6.88 -18.93
CA GLU A 10 -2.12 5.58 -18.87
C GLU A 10 -1.00 5.38 -19.90
N ARG A 11 -0.88 6.28 -20.88
CA ARG A 11 0.18 6.24 -21.90
C ARG A 11 1.29 7.28 -21.72
N SER A 12 1.17 8.16 -20.72
CA SER A 12 2.17 9.18 -20.48
C SER A 12 3.06 8.75 -19.34
N ASP A 13 4.25 8.28 -19.69
CA ASP A 13 5.40 8.09 -18.81
C ASP A 13 5.93 9.48 -18.34
N ASP A 14 5.03 10.43 -18.04
CA ASP A 14 5.33 11.82 -17.75
C ASP A 14 5.67 11.95 -16.26
N PRO A 15 6.93 12.24 -15.91
CA PRO A 15 7.35 12.24 -14.52
C PRO A 15 6.63 13.33 -13.70
N ASN A 16 6.03 14.36 -14.35
CA ASN A 16 5.15 15.32 -13.68
C ASN A 16 3.87 14.70 -13.11
N GLU A 17 3.27 13.75 -13.83
CA GLU A 17 2.05 13.06 -13.39
C GLU A 17 2.36 12.16 -12.20
N ILE A 18 3.51 11.48 -12.23
CA ILE A 18 3.97 10.62 -11.13
C ILE A 18 4.17 11.42 -9.83
N VAL A 19 4.77 12.62 -9.93
CA VAL A 19 4.94 13.53 -8.78
C VAL A 19 3.60 13.97 -8.21
N THR A 20 2.65 14.34 -9.08
CA THR A 20 1.30 14.74 -8.68
C THR A 20 0.55 13.58 -8.03
N LEU A 21 0.62 12.40 -8.63
CA LEU A 21 0.02 11.17 -8.10
C LEU A 21 0.63 10.80 -6.75
N ALA A 22 1.95 10.91 -6.58
CA ALA A 22 2.63 10.63 -5.31
C ALA A 22 2.12 11.51 -4.17
N ARG A 23 1.83 12.79 -4.43
CA ARG A 23 1.23 13.71 -3.44
C ARG A 23 -0.17 13.26 -3.02
N TRP A 24 -1.04 12.94 -3.99
CA TRP A 24 -2.38 12.44 -3.70
C TRP A 24 -2.37 11.08 -3.01
N ALA A 25 -1.47 10.19 -3.40
CA ALA A 25 -1.28 8.89 -2.79
C ALA A 25 -0.81 9.02 -1.33
N ALA A 26 0.14 9.92 -1.04
CA ALA A 26 0.59 10.17 0.33
C ALA A 26 -0.55 10.69 1.22
N TRP A 27 -1.32 11.67 0.74
CA TRP A 27 -2.41 12.25 1.50
C TRP A 27 -3.55 11.24 1.74
N THR A 28 -4.00 10.57 0.68
CA THR A 28 -5.10 9.59 0.75
C THR A 28 -4.68 8.36 1.54
N GLY A 29 -3.45 7.88 1.32
CA GLY A 29 -2.87 6.73 2.01
C GLY A 29 -2.85 6.93 3.52
N GLU A 30 -2.35 8.07 3.98
CA GLU A 30 -2.17 8.33 5.41
C GLU A 30 -3.45 8.77 6.12
N ARG A 31 -4.31 9.55 5.46
CA ARG A 31 -5.51 10.11 6.12
C ARG A 31 -6.78 9.30 5.95
N ILE A 32 -6.85 8.46 4.91
CA ILE A 32 -8.07 7.69 4.61
C ILE A 32 -7.78 6.20 4.73
N PHE A 33 -6.83 5.68 3.96
CA PHE A 33 -6.57 4.24 3.93
C PHE A 33 -5.98 3.70 5.22
N ALA A 34 -5.00 4.37 5.83
CA ALA A 34 -4.38 3.90 7.06
C ALA A 34 -5.38 3.82 8.24
N PRO A 35 -6.19 4.85 8.54
CA PRO A 35 -7.22 4.74 9.57
C PRO A 35 -8.28 3.70 9.25
N ALA A 36 -8.78 3.65 8.01
CA ALA A 36 -9.77 2.66 7.60
C ALA A 36 -9.23 1.23 7.72
N GLY A 37 -8.00 1.01 7.27
CA GLY A 37 -7.30 -0.27 7.38
C GLY A 37 -7.06 -0.69 8.83
N GLY A 38 -6.74 0.25 9.71
CA GLY A 38 -6.63 0.00 11.16
C GLY A 38 -7.97 -0.40 11.78
N ILE A 39 -9.07 0.27 11.41
CA ILE A 39 -10.42 -0.08 11.85
C ILE A 39 -10.79 -1.50 11.37
N VAL A 40 -10.56 -1.80 10.10
CA VAL A 40 -10.84 -3.14 9.53
C VAL A 40 -10.05 -4.22 10.27
N PHE A 41 -8.78 -3.97 10.57
CA PHE A 41 -7.93 -4.91 11.32
C PHE A 41 -8.43 -5.13 12.75
N ALA A 42 -8.75 -4.05 13.46
CA ALA A 42 -9.33 -4.11 14.80
C ALA A 42 -10.66 -4.88 14.79
N MET A 43 -11.50 -4.68 13.76
CA MET A 43 -12.75 -5.41 13.62
C MET A 43 -12.55 -6.89 13.32
N GLY A 44 -11.53 -7.27 12.54
CA GLY A 44 -11.15 -8.66 12.34
C GLY A 44 -10.75 -9.36 13.65
N ILE A 45 -9.98 -8.67 14.49
CA ILE A 45 -9.60 -9.17 15.83
C ILE A 45 -10.84 -9.27 16.74
N ALA A 46 -11.68 -8.24 16.78
CA ALA A 46 -12.91 -8.26 17.57
C ALA A 46 -13.85 -9.39 17.16
N MET A 47 -13.93 -9.69 15.86
CA MET A 47 -14.69 -10.83 15.33
C MET A 47 -14.14 -12.15 15.87
N MET A 48 -12.83 -12.38 15.77
CA MET A 48 -12.18 -13.59 16.30
C MET A 48 -12.45 -13.81 17.80
N ILE A 49 -12.43 -12.73 18.59
CA ILE A 49 -12.77 -12.77 20.03
C ILE A 49 -14.25 -13.16 20.23
N ASN A 50 -15.15 -12.56 19.45
CA ASN A 50 -16.59 -12.77 19.62
C ASN A 50 -17.07 -14.15 19.16
N THR A 51 -16.42 -14.76 18.16
CA THR A 51 -16.80 -16.07 17.63
C THR A 51 -15.99 -17.23 18.21
N ASP A 52 -15.05 -16.96 19.13
CA ASP A 52 -14.10 -17.93 19.72
C ASP A 52 -13.42 -18.82 18.66
N TRP A 53 -13.06 -18.20 17.54
CA TRP A 53 -12.37 -18.91 16.47
C TRP A 53 -10.93 -19.21 16.93
N GLY A 54 -10.48 -20.44 16.69
CA GLY A 54 -9.18 -20.89 17.18
C GLY A 54 -8.01 -20.04 16.66
N TRP A 55 -7.33 -19.32 17.55
CA TRP A 55 -6.17 -18.47 17.24
C TRP A 55 -4.94 -19.24 16.72
N GLY A 56 -4.87 -20.54 17.01
CA GLY A 56 -3.75 -21.40 16.61
C GLY A 56 -3.76 -21.85 15.15
N LYS A 57 -4.76 -21.45 14.34
CA LYS A 57 -4.77 -21.82 12.92
C LYS A 57 -3.74 -21.00 12.15
N PHE A 58 -2.94 -21.69 11.34
CA PHE A 58 -1.85 -21.08 10.55
C PHE A 58 -2.31 -19.84 9.78
N TRP A 59 -3.45 -19.94 9.09
CA TRP A 59 -3.97 -18.86 8.25
C TRP A 59 -4.42 -17.61 9.02
N VAL A 60 -4.83 -17.74 10.29
CA VAL A 60 -5.15 -16.54 11.09
C VAL A 60 -3.87 -15.89 11.60
N VAL A 61 -2.87 -16.67 12.03
CA VAL A 61 -1.58 -16.12 12.49
C VAL A 61 -0.85 -15.41 11.35
N VAL A 62 -0.67 -16.10 10.21
CA VAL A 62 0.00 -15.54 9.03
C VAL A 62 -0.79 -14.37 8.46
N GLY A 63 -2.12 -14.48 8.39
CA GLY A 63 -2.95 -13.39 7.89
C GLY A 63 -2.90 -12.14 8.76
N LEU A 64 -2.95 -12.27 10.09
CA LEU A 64 -2.84 -11.12 11.01
C LEU A 64 -1.46 -10.47 10.94
N ILE A 65 -0.39 -11.27 10.99
CA ILE A 65 0.98 -10.77 10.94
C ILE A 65 1.27 -10.14 9.57
N GLY A 66 0.88 -10.81 8.49
CA GLY A 66 1.05 -10.34 7.12
C GLY A 66 0.38 -9.00 6.89
N TYR A 67 -0.90 -8.87 7.27
CA TYR A 67 -1.62 -7.60 7.16
C TYR A 67 -1.02 -6.51 8.07
N ALA A 68 -0.63 -6.85 9.30
CA ALA A 68 0.00 -5.87 10.20
C ALA A 68 1.32 -5.33 9.60
N MET A 69 2.14 -6.20 9.00
CA MET A 69 3.37 -5.79 8.31
C MET A 69 3.09 -4.89 7.11
N THR A 70 2.06 -5.18 6.31
CA THR A 70 1.71 -4.35 5.14
C THR A 70 1.20 -2.98 5.57
N MET A 71 0.37 -2.94 6.63
CA MET A 71 -0.10 -1.68 7.21
C MET A 71 1.06 -0.83 7.73
N VAL A 72 2.01 -1.45 8.46
CA VAL A 72 3.21 -0.75 8.95
C VAL A 72 4.09 -0.27 7.79
N THR A 73 4.29 -1.10 6.76
CA THR A 73 5.03 -0.72 5.54
C THR A 73 4.39 0.48 4.84
N GLY A 74 3.06 0.48 4.70
CA GLY A 74 2.30 1.59 4.15
C GLY A 74 2.53 2.90 4.91
N ILE A 75 2.33 2.86 6.24
CA ILE A 75 2.39 4.07 7.09
C ILE A 75 3.82 4.56 7.30
N ALA A 76 4.74 3.65 7.65
CA ALA A 76 6.08 4.02 8.09
C ALA A 76 7.10 4.16 6.94
N PHE A 77 6.84 3.54 5.79
CA PHE A 77 7.77 3.55 4.66
C PHE A 77 7.19 4.19 3.39
N LEU A 78 6.06 3.70 2.88
CA LEU A 78 5.51 4.17 1.60
C LEU A 78 5.04 5.63 1.69
N SER A 79 4.28 6.00 2.71
CA SER A 79 3.77 7.38 2.87
C SER A 79 4.88 8.43 2.97
N PRO A 80 5.93 8.27 3.82
CA PRO A 80 7.04 9.22 3.85
C PRO A 80 7.84 9.27 2.54
N GLN A 81 8.07 8.13 1.88
CA GLN A 81 8.78 8.10 0.60
C GLN A 81 7.99 8.81 -0.50
N ALA A 82 6.66 8.68 -0.53
CA ALA A 82 5.79 9.38 -1.48
C ALA A 82 5.86 10.91 -1.29
N ARG A 83 5.88 11.39 -0.03
CA ARG A 83 6.11 12.82 0.26
C ARG A 83 7.48 13.29 -0.21
N ARG A 84 8.54 12.52 0.06
CA ARG A 84 9.89 12.82 -0.41
C ARG A 84 9.98 12.90 -1.93
N ILE A 85 9.28 12.04 -2.66
CA ILE A 85 9.22 12.10 -4.13
C ILE A 85 8.53 13.39 -4.59
N ALA A 86 7.45 13.79 -3.93
CA ALA A 86 6.79 15.05 -4.24
C ALA A 86 7.72 16.26 -4.03
N GLU A 87 8.44 16.30 -2.91
CA GLU A 87 9.42 17.36 -2.59
C GLU A 87 10.59 17.39 -3.58
N LEU A 88 11.14 16.23 -3.96
CA LEU A 88 12.20 16.13 -4.97
C LEU A 88 11.70 16.56 -6.36
N GLY A 89 10.47 16.21 -6.71
CA GLY A 89 9.82 16.62 -7.94
C GLY A 89 9.68 18.14 -8.04
N GLU A 90 9.30 18.81 -6.96
CA GLU A 90 9.17 20.28 -6.90
C GLU A 90 10.54 20.99 -6.88
N SER A 91 11.51 20.47 -6.14
CA SER A 91 12.78 21.17 -5.91
C SER A 91 13.84 20.93 -7.00
N LYS A 92 13.96 19.69 -7.49
CA LYS A 92 14.98 19.28 -8.48
C LYS A 92 14.41 19.01 -9.86
N GLY A 93 13.09 18.91 -9.94
CA GLY A 93 12.38 18.59 -11.15
C GLY A 93 12.00 17.10 -11.23
N PRO A 94 10.98 16.78 -12.03
CA PRO A 94 10.39 15.45 -12.11
C PRO A 94 11.31 14.41 -12.78
N THR A 95 12.14 14.88 -13.73
CA THR A 95 13.07 14.07 -14.52
C THR A 95 14.47 13.99 -13.91
N ALA A 96 14.71 14.64 -12.76
CA ALA A 96 16.00 14.59 -12.11
C ALA A 96 16.38 13.15 -11.73
N PRO A 97 17.66 12.74 -11.90
CA PRO A 97 18.09 11.38 -11.61
C PRO A 97 17.70 10.88 -10.20
N GLU A 98 17.76 11.78 -9.22
CA GLU A 98 17.41 11.49 -7.84
C GLU A 98 15.90 11.25 -7.65
N THR A 99 15.05 12.04 -8.30
CA THR A 99 13.58 11.88 -8.29
C THR A 99 13.20 10.54 -8.91
N LEU A 100 13.77 10.23 -10.08
CA LEU A 100 13.52 8.96 -10.78
C LEU A 100 14.04 7.74 -9.99
N ALA A 101 15.15 7.87 -9.26
CA ALA A 101 15.65 6.81 -8.39
C ALA A 101 14.71 6.56 -7.20
N ALA A 102 14.19 7.63 -6.58
CA ALA A 102 13.22 7.54 -5.50
C ALA A 102 11.90 6.90 -5.97
N ILE A 103 11.39 7.31 -7.14
CA ILE A 103 10.21 6.71 -7.79
C ILE A 103 10.40 5.21 -8.02
N ARG A 104 11.54 4.80 -8.59
CA ARG A 104 11.82 3.37 -8.83
C ARG A 104 11.86 2.56 -7.53
N LYS A 105 12.47 3.13 -6.49
CA LYS A 105 12.55 2.48 -5.17
C LYS A 105 11.19 2.30 -4.53
N ILE A 106 10.35 3.34 -4.50
CA ILE A 106 9.01 3.23 -3.91
C ILE A 106 8.14 2.23 -4.70
N MET A 107 8.23 2.22 -6.03
CA MET A 107 7.45 1.31 -6.87
C MET A 107 7.83 -0.16 -6.64
N LEU A 108 9.11 -0.45 -6.42
CA LEU A 108 9.56 -1.80 -6.08
C LEU A 108 8.97 -2.25 -4.74
N VAL A 109 9.03 -1.40 -3.71
CA VAL A 109 8.49 -1.73 -2.39
C VAL A 109 6.97 -1.86 -2.44
N ALA A 110 6.27 -0.99 -3.15
CA ALA A 110 4.82 -1.08 -3.33
C ALA A 110 4.41 -2.40 -4.02
N ARG A 111 5.15 -2.84 -5.05
CA ARG A 111 4.89 -4.12 -5.71
C ARG A 111 5.11 -5.30 -4.76
N PHE A 112 6.17 -5.24 -3.96
CA PHE A 112 6.44 -6.26 -2.96
C PHE A 112 5.34 -6.33 -1.90
N ASP A 113 4.89 -5.18 -1.40
CA ASP A 113 3.81 -5.08 -0.41
C ASP A 113 2.48 -5.66 -0.94
N VAL A 114 2.13 -5.35 -2.19
CA VAL A 114 0.97 -5.95 -2.87
C VAL A 114 1.13 -7.46 -3.01
N ALA A 115 2.33 -7.96 -3.35
CA ALA A 115 2.57 -9.40 -3.44
C ALA A 115 2.37 -10.08 -2.08
N VAL A 116 2.82 -9.47 -0.99
CA VAL A 116 2.58 -9.97 0.38
C VAL A 116 1.09 -10.03 0.69
N LEU A 117 0.32 -8.97 0.37
CA LEU A 117 -1.14 -8.97 0.54
C LEU A 117 -1.82 -10.09 -0.27
N LEU A 118 -1.39 -10.33 -1.51
CA LEU A 118 -1.93 -11.42 -2.32
C LEU A 118 -1.62 -12.80 -1.71
N VAL A 119 -0.43 -12.99 -1.14
CA VAL A 119 -0.07 -14.21 -0.42
C VAL A 119 -0.94 -14.37 0.83
N VAL A 120 -1.17 -13.31 1.60
CA VAL A 120 -2.08 -13.33 2.76
C VAL A 120 -3.49 -13.72 2.36
N VAL A 121 -4.01 -13.16 1.25
CA VAL A 121 -5.33 -13.53 0.74
C VAL A 121 -5.37 -15.00 0.32
N ALA A 122 -4.34 -15.48 -0.39
CA ALA A 122 -4.25 -16.89 -0.79
C ALA A 122 -4.22 -17.82 0.42
N ASP A 123 -3.45 -17.48 1.46
CA ASP A 123 -3.38 -18.20 2.73
C ASP A 123 -4.74 -18.25 3.44
N MET A 124 -5.42 -17.11 3.59
CA MET A 124 -6.75 -17.04 4.22
C MET A 124 -7.84 -17.80 3.45
N VAL A 125 -7.75 -17.85 2.13
CA VAL A 125 -8.74 -18.54 1.28
C VAL A 125 -8.49 -20.04 1.25
N THR A 126 -7.24 -20.46 1.05
CA THR A 126 -6.88 -21.89 0.93
C THR A 126 -6.78 -22.58 2.28
N LYS A 127 -6.56 -21.83 3.36
CA LYS A 127 -6.46 -22.31 4.74
C LYS A 127 -5.54 -23.53 4.84
N PRO A 128 -4.28 -23.41 4.41
CA PRO A 128 -3.38 -24.55 4.40
C PRO A 128 -3.17 -25.04 5.84
N PHE A 129 -3.09 -26.36 6.02
CA PHE A 129 -2.84 -27.01 7.32
C PHE A 129 -3.94 -26.81 8.38
N SER A 130 -5.18 -26.51 7.97
CA SER A 130 -6.31 -26.22 8.86
C SER A 130 -7.27 -27.37 9.06
#